data_AF-A0A9C7UK43-F1
#
_entry.id   AF-A0A9C7UK43-F1
#
_cell.length_a   1.000
_cell.length_b   1.000
_cell.length_c   1.000
_cell.angle_alpha   90.00
_cell.angle_beta   90.00
_cell.angle_gamma   90.00
#
_symmetry.space_group_name_H-M   'P 1'
#
loop_
_entity.id
_entity.type
_entity.pdbx_description
1 polymer ?
#
loop_
_entity_poly.entity_id
_entity_poly.type
_entity_poly.pdbx_seq_one_letter_code
_entity_poly.pdbx_strand_id
1 'polypeptide(L)'
;MACDIRIAEEQAALALPEARVGLLPCAGGTQRLTQLVGEGWAKRMILCGERIGAQQAQTLGLVEEVVPKGEALAAATALAAKVGNQSPPRSRPANG
;
A
#
# COMPACT_ATOMS: atom_id res chain seq x y z
N MET A 1 1.39 5.41 0.04
CA MET A 1 1.47 4.51 1.21
C MET A 1 0.82 5.15 2.45
N ALA A 2 -0.35 5.77 2.32
CA ALA A 2 -1.02 6.41 3.45
C ALA A 2 -2.16 5.56 4.04
N CYS A 3 -2.51 4.46 3.37
CA CYS A 3 -3.52 3.51 3.84
C CYS A 3 -2.90 2.49 4.80
N ASP A 4 -3.69 2.02 5.77
CA ASP A 4 -3.27 1.01 6.74
C ASP A 4 -3.02 -0.35 6.08
N ILE A 5 -3.92 -0.77 5.19
CA ILE A 5 -3.83 -2.04 4.46
C ILE A 5 -3.92 -1.77 2.95
N ARG A 6 -3.11 -2.50 2.19
CA ARG A 6 -2.92 -2.38 0.75
C ARG A 6 -3.15 -3.75 0.11
N ILE A 7 -4.04 -3.78 -0.86
CA ILE A 7 -4.34 -4.93 -1.70
C ILE A 7 -3.94 -4.56 -3.13
N ALA A 8 -3.27 -5.45 -3.83
CA ALA A 8 -2.88 -5.25 -5.22
C ALA A 8 -3.41 -6.37 -6.12
N GLU A 9 -3.71 -6.05 -7.37
CA GLU A 9 -4.03 -7.06 -8.36
C GLU A 9 -2.75 -7.69 -8.93
N GLU A 10 -2.79 -8.95 -9.37
CA GLU A 10 -1.63 -9.69 -9.86
C GLU A 10 -0.82 -8.95 -10.95
N GLN A 11 -1.49 -8.23 -11.84
CA GLN A 11 -0.85 -7.47 -12.92
C GLN A 11 -0.31 -6.10 -12.50
N ALA A 12 -0.49 -5.69 -11.24
CA ALA A 12 -0.07 -4.39 -10.76
C ALA A 12 1.47 -4.26 -10.78
N ALA A 13 1.94 -3.11 -11.25
CA ALA A 13 3.35 -2.73 -11.18
C ALA A 13 3.49 -1.52 -10.23
N LEU A 14 4.32 -1.67 -9.20
CA LEU A 14 4.55 -0.66 -8.18
C LEU A 14 5.90 0.01 -8.39
N ALA A 15 5.91 1.34 -8.36
CA ALA A 15 7.08 2.17 -8.58
C ALA A 15 6.90 3.55 -7.94
N LEU A 16 7.99 4.31 -7.79
CA LEU A 16 7.95 5.74 -7.46
C LEU A 16 8.15 6.57 -8.73
N PRO A 17 7.11 7.22 -9.28
CA PRO A 17 7.23 7.99 -10.51
C PRO A 17 8.14 9.23 -10.37
N GLU A 18 8.35 9.73 -9.16
CA GLU A 18 9.13 10.94 -8.86
C GLU A 18 10.60 10.80 -9.26
N ALA A 19 11.19 9.61 -9.07
CA ALA A 19 12.58 9.32 -9.42
C ALA A 19 12.86 9.54 -10.91
N ARG A 20 11.87 9.30 -11.78
CA ARG A 20 12.02 9.45 -13.24
C ARG A 20 12.07 10.89 -13.71
N VAL A 21 11.54 11.83 -12.91
CA VAL A 21 11.53 13.26 -13.22
C VAL A 21 12.54 14.04 -12.39
N GLY A 22 13.48 13.33 -11.74
CA GLY A 22 14.53 13.95 -10.91
C GLY A 22 14.01 14.54 -9.60
N LEU A 23 12.78 14.17 -9.19
CA LEU A 23 12.20 14.62 -7.94
C LEU A 23 12.37 13.53 -6.87
N LEU A 24 12.75 13.96 -5.67
CA LEU A 24 12.72 13.08 -4.52
C LEU A 24 11.28 12.98 -3.98
N PRO A 25 10.86 11.82 -3.45
CA PRO A 25 9.52 11.67 -2.87
C PRO A 25 9.37 12.50 -1.58
N CYS A 26 8.95 13.76 -1.72
CA CYS A 26 8.87 14.71 -0.60
C CYS A 26 7.65 14.51 0.32
N ALA A 27 6.72 13.60 0.00
CA ALA A 27 5.50 13.35 0.78
C ALA A 27 5.63 12.18 1.79
N GLY A 28 6.82 11.99 2.36
CA GLY A 28 7.08 10.88 3.29
C GLY A 28 7.31 9.53 2.58
N GLY A 29 7.48 9.55 1.25
CA GLY A 29 7.58 8.35 0.42
C GLY A 29 8.87 7.57 0.68
N THR A 30 9.97 8.26 0.99
CA THR A 30 11.24 7.60 1.32
C THR A 30 11.19 6.91 2.69
N GLN A 31 10.59 7.57 3.69
CA GLN A 31 10.48 7.03 5.04
C GLN A 31 9.51 5.85 5.10
N ARG A 32 8.29 6.01 4.58
CA ARG A 32 7.27 4.95 4.61
C ARG A 32 7.66 3.76 3.75
N LEU A 33 8.28 3.97 2.58
CA LEU A 33 8.73 2.87 1.74
C LEU A 33 9.81 2.08 2.45
N THR A 34 10.80 2.75 3.04
CA THR A 34 11.88 2.09 3.78
C THR A 34 11.36 1.26 4.96
N GLN A 35 10.35 1.74 5.67
CA GLN A 35 9.71 0.98 6.75
C GLN A 35 8.99 -0.27 6.27
N LEU A 36 8.44 -0.25 5.05
CA LEU A 36 7.70 -1.37 4.49
C LEU A 36 8.64 -2.41 3.85
N VAL A 37 9.51 -2.00 2.93
CA VAL A 37 10.31 -2.92 2.10
C VAL A 37 11.77 -3.09 2.56
N GLY A 38 12.16 -2.38 3.61
CA GLY A 38 13.55 -2.29 4.07
C GLY A 38 14.41 -1.35 3.21
N GLU A 39 15.55 -0.94 3.78
CA GLU A 39 16.42 0.08 3.20
C GLU A 39 16.99 -0.30 1.82
N GLY A 40 17.41 -1.55 1.64
CA GLY A 40 18.00 -2.02 0.39
C GLY A 40 17.02 -1.90 -0.79
N TRP A 41 15.78 -2.39 -0.62
CA TRP A 41 14.77 -2.31 -1.67
C TRP A 41 14.25 -0.88 -1.87
N ALA A 42 14.10 -0.11 -0.80
CA ALA A 42 13.73 1.29 -0.92
C ALA A 42 14.75 2.06 -1.77
N LYS A 43 16.06 1.88 -1.54
CA LYS A 43 17.12 2.48 -2.37
C LYS A 43 17.02 2.07 -3.84
N ARG A 44 16.76 0.79 -4.14
CA ARG A 44 16.60 0.32 -5.52
C ARG A 44 15.41 0.99 -6.22
N MET A 45 14.27 1.10 -5.53
CA MET A 45 13.09 1.75 -6.11
C MET A 45 13.25 3.27 -6.24
N ILE A 46 13.89 3.93 -5.27
CA ILE A 46 14.05 5.39 -5.24
C ILE A 46 15.20 5.85 -6.15
N LEU A 47 16.39 5.27 -5.99
CA LEU A 47 17.62 5.73 -6.67
C LEU A 47 17.73 5.14 -8.08
N CYS A 48 17.38 3.86 -8.25
CA CYS A 48 17.49 3.17 -9.53
C CYS A 48 16.18 3.19 -10.33
N GLY A 49 15.10 3.73 -9.77
CA GLY A 49 13.78 3.80 -10.43
C GLY A 49 13.18 2.41 -10.72
N GLU A 50 13.58 1.39 -9.96
CA GLU A 50 13.12 0.01 -10.17
C GLU A 50 11.62 -0.13 -9.93
N ARG A 51 11.00 -0.96 -10.75
CA ARG A 51 9.59 -1.34 -10.66
C ARG A 51 9.50 -2.78 -10.17
N ILE A 52 8.56 -3.04 -9.28
CA ILE A 52 8.31 -4.39 -8.77
C ILE A 52 6.87 -4.81 -9.08
N GLY A 53 6.66 -6.10 -9.29
CA GLY A 53 5.32 -6.68 -9.46
C GLY A 53 4.60 -6.89 -8.13
N ALA A 54 3.31 -7.22 -8.19
CA ALA A 54 2.45 -7.41 -7.01
C ALA A 54 2.96 -8.50 -6.05
N GLN A 55 3.36 -9.66 -6.55
CA GLN A 55 3.84 -10.78 -5.73
C GLN A 55 5.14 -10.42 -5.01
N GLN A 56 6.04 -9.71 -5.68
CA GLN A 56 7.25 -9.23 -5.04
C GLN A 56 6.95 -8.15 -4.01
N ALA A 57 6.03 -7.23 -4.31
CA ALA A 57 5.57 -6.22 -3.36
C ALA A 57 4.95 -6.87 -2.11
N GLN A 58 4.26 -8.00 -2.25
CA GLN A 58 3.75 -8.77 -1.12
C GLN A 58 4.87 -9.40 -0.28
N THR A 59 5.81 -10.09 -0.93
CA THR A 59 6.98 -10.67 -0.24
C THR A 59 7.78 -9.62 0.52
N LEU A 60 7.86 -8.40 0.00
CA LEU A 60 8.55 -7.28 0.62
C LEU A 60 7.71 -6.55 1.69
N GLY A 61 6.44 -6.87 1.88
CA GLY A 61 5.57 -6.18 2.84
C GLY A 61 5.06 -4.82 2.39
N LEU A 62 5.22 -4.46 1.11
CA LEU A 62 4.62 -3.25 0.53
C LEU A 62 3.10 -3.42 0.33
N VAL A 63 2.66 -4.65 0.11
CA VAL A 63 1.26 -5.04 -0.10
C VAL A 63 0.96 -6.20 0.84
N GLU A 64 -0.20 -6.21 1.48
CA GLU A 64 -0.57 -7.29 2.40
C GLU A 64 -1.22 -8.48 1.65
N GLU A 65 -1.98 -8.20 0.58
CA GLU A 65 -2.69 -9.23 -0.19
C GLU A 65 -2.61 -8.97 -1.70
N VAL A 66 -2.39 -10.04 -2.46
CA VAL A 66 -2.46 -10.03 -3.93
C VAL A 66 -3.66 -10.83 -4.37
N VAL A 67 -4.48 -10.24 -5.25
CA VAL A 67 -5.72 -10.83 -5.74
C VAL A 67 -5.77 -10.86 -7.27
N PRO A 68 -6.61 -11.71 -7.89
CA PRO A 68 -6.80 -11.70 -9.33
C PRO A 68 -7.25 -10.33 -9.87
N LYS A 69 -7.04 -10.14 -11.17
CA LYS A 69 -7.45 -8.92 -11.88
C LYS A 69 -8.95 -8.66 -11.73
N GLY A 70 -9.32 -7.45 -11.32
CA GLY A 70 -10.70 -7.02 -11.12
C GLY A 70 -11.28 -7.33 -9.73
N GLU A 71 -10.54 -7.99 -8.84
CA GLU A 71 -11.05 -8.40 -7.53
C GLU A 71 -10.65 -7.47 -6.38
N ALA A 72 -9.75 -6.50 -6.61
CA ALA A 72 -9.21 -5.66 -5.54
C ALA A 72 -10.26 -4.89 -4.75
N LEU A 73 -11.28 -4.34 -5.42
CA LEU A 73 -12.35 -3.59 -4.74
C LEU A 73 -13.21 -4.50 -3.87
N ALA A 74 -13.55 -5.69 -4.37
CA ALA A 74 -14.35 -6.65 -3.63
C ALA A 74 -13.58 -7.14 -2.38
N ALA A 75 -12.31 -7.49 -2.54
CA ALA A 75 -11.43 -7.88 -1.45
C ALA A 75 -11.27 -6.76 -0.40
N ALA A 76 -11.03 -5.52 -0.84
CA ALA A 76 -10.93 -4.36 0.04
C ALA A 76 -12.22 -4.10 0.84
N THR A 77 -13.38 -4.22 0.18
CA THR A 77 -14.68 -4.03 0.83
C THR A 77 -14.97 -5.13 1.85
N ALA A 78 -14.65 -6.38 1.52
CA ALA A 78 -14.77 -7.50 2.44
C ALA A 78 -13.87 -7.32 3.68
N LEU A 79 -12.65 -6.82 3.48
CA LEU A 79 -11.72 -6.52 4.57
C LEU A 79 -12.23 -5.38 5.45
N ALA A 80 -12.73 -4.30 4.84
CA ALA A 80 -13.32 -3.18 5.57
C ALA A 80 -14.52 -3.60 6.43
N ALA A 81 -15.38 -4.50 5.92
CA ALA A 81 -16.50 -5.06 6.68
C ALA A 81 -16.03 -5.84 7.92
N LYS A 82 -14.92 -6.60 7.81
CA LYS A 82 -14.31 -7.30 8.96
C LYS A 82 -13.81 -6.32 10.01
N VAL A 83 -13.15 -5.23 9.60
CA VAL A 83 -12.69 -4.18 10.51
C VAL A 83 -13.87 -3.51 11.22
N GLY A 84 -14.95 -3.20 10.49
CA GLY A 84 -16.17 -2.62 11.06
C GLY A 84 -16.88 -3.49 12.09
N ASN A 85 -16.74 -4.82 12.00
CA ASN A 85 -17.34 -5.78 12.92
C ASN A 85 -16.51 -6.05 14.20
N GLN A 86 -15.28 -5.55 14.30
CA GLN A 86 -14.38 -5.82 15.43
C GLN A 86 -14.69 -4.97 16.70
N SER A 87 -15.64 -4.03 16.66
CA SER A 87 -16.06 -3.26 17.84
C SER A 87 -17.48 -2.71 17.65
N PRO A 88 -18.33 -2.64 18.71
CA PRO A 88 -19.59 -1.92 18.60
C PRO A 88 -19.27 -0.45 18.24
N PRO A 89 -20.08 0.21 17.40
CA PRO A 89 -19.84 1.60 17.07
C PRO A 89 -19.81 2.39 18.38
N ARG A 90 -18.70 3.11 18.62
CA ARG A 90 -18.62 4.10 19.70
C ARG A 90 -19.80 5.04 19.50
N SER A 91 -20.83 4.92 20.33
CA SER A 91 -22.02 5.76 20.26
C SER A 91 -21.56 7.21 20.40
N ARG A 92 -21.59 7.94 19.29
CA ARG A 92 -21.46 9.40 19.33
C ARG A 92 -22.78 9.87 19.93
N PRO A 93 -22.82 10.56 21.08
CA PRO A 93 -24.07 11.14 21.53
C PRO A 93 -24.53 12.11 20.45
N ALA A 94 -25.72 11.87 19.90
CA ALA A 94 -26.41 12.83 19.06
C ALA A 94 -26.80 14.00 19.99
N ASN A 95 -26.09 15.11 19.89
CA ASN A 95 -26.56 16.36 20.48
C ASN A 95 -27.74 16.85 19.64
N GLY A 96 -28.89 17.00 20.30
CA GLY A 96 -30.02 17.78 19.81
C GLY A 96 -29.83 19.28 20.00
#